data_AF-A0A5R9C7G1-F1
#
_entry.id   AF-A0A5R9C7G1-F1
#
_cell.length_a   1.000
_cell.length_b   1.000
_cell.length_c   1.000
_cell.angle_alpha   90.00
_cell.angle_beta   90.00
_cell.angle_gamma   90.00
#
_symmetry.space_group_name_H-M   'P 1'
#
loop_
_entity.id
_entity.type
_entity.pdbx_description
1 polymer ?
#
loop_
_entity_poly.entity_id
_entity_poly.type
_entity_poly.pdbx_seq_one_letter_code
_entity_poly.pdbx_strand_id
1 'polypeptide(L)'
;MIKQQFEEQSGFEYRRNSRLLAINCLYSERVNNIFLETCRIFFDKNSIKDLLWLIVGLVSIFTFANVMMPDWPFIFFAAAMVFISSLYRFVMVDKDFASDDVKMVTRKDALNFVVGKNAFVLSFSISIFIVVIISSSIFDASFLNINFLIEILTYSFFVLGSENIIYIFHNKSVEGYTSGSKRDEIEDIKIGIENFKDQLPSLIMICFLLFFVIGFRPNIYFSFFYYTACMGTLIYFKKKA
;
A
#
# COMPACT_ATOMS: atom_id res chain seq x y z
N MET A 1 15.53 13.18 -52.66
CA MET A 1 14.27 13.48 -51.96
C MET A 1 13.86 12.35 -50.99
N ILE A 2 13.77 11.08 -51.42
CA ILE A 2 13.36 9.94 -50.56
C ILE A 2 14.34 9.66 -49.39
N LYS A 3 15.66 9.77 -49.61
CA LYS A 3 16.67 9.52 -48.57
C LYS A 3 16.62 10.52 -47.41
N GLN A 4 16.27 11.78 -47.72
CA GLN A 4 16.17 12.87 -46.75
C GLN A 4 14.93 12.71 -45.85
N GLN A 5 13.81 12.24 -46.41
CA GLN A 5 12.60 11.92 -45.63
C GLN A 5 12.81 10.72 -44.68
N PHE A 6 13.63 9.74 -45.09
CA PHE A 6 13.92 8.56 -44.26
C PHE A 6 14.87 8.89 -43.09
N GLU A 7 15.84 9.77 -43.29
CA GLU A 7 16.72 10.29 -42.23
C GLU A 7 15.95 11.20 -41.25
N GLU A 8 14.99 12.01 -41.73
CA GLU A 8 14.13 12.80 -40.85
C GLU A 8 13.18 11.93 -40.02
N GLN A 9 12.57 10.89 -40.60
CA GLN A 9 11.69 9.99 -39.85
C GLN A 9 12.45 9.19 -38.79
N SER A 10 13.61 8.62 -39.13
CA SER A 10 14.46 7.88 -38.18
C SER A 10 15.04 8.79 -37.07
N GLY A 11 15.43 10.02 -37.40
CA GLY A 11 15.88 11.02 -36.43
C GLY A 11 14.75 11.56 -35.53
N PHE A 12 13.50 11.55 -36.00
CA PHE A 12 12.33 11.90 -35.20
C PHE A 12 11.96 10.77 -34.23
N GLU A 13 11.97 9.53 -34.69
CA GLU A 13 11.68 8.34 -33.89
C GLU A 13 12.73 8.12 -32.80
N TYR A 14 14.01 8.31 -33.11
CA TYR A 14 15.09 8.29 -32.13
C TYR A 14 14.94 9.38 -31.06
N ARG A 15 14.61 10.62 -31.45
CA ARG A 15 14.36 11.73 -30.51
C ARG A 15 13.11 11.50 -29.65
N ARG A 16 12.09 10.83 -30.19
CA ARG A 16 10.89 10.45 -29.45
C ARG A 16 11.20 9.37 -28.42
N ASN A 17 11.93 8.33 -28.81
CA ASN A 17 12.30 7.22 -27.92
C ASN A 17 13.26 7.67 -26.81
N SER A 18 14.25 8.52 -27.12
CA SER A 18 15.15 9.09 -26.11
C SER A 18 14.44 10.03 -25.14
N ARG A 19 13.47 10.84 -25.58
CA ARG A 19 12.61 11.62 -24.69
C ARG A 19 11.72 10.75 -23.81
N LEU A 20 11.14 9.68 -24.34
CA LEU A 20 10.33 8.72 -23.58
C LEU A 20 11.17 8.00 -22.51
N LEU A 21 12.39 7.57 -22.86
CA LEU A 21 13.34 6.99 -21.92
C LEU A 21 13.71 7.95 -20.79
N ALA A 22 14.01 9.20 -21.10
CA ALA A 22 14.32 10.22 -20.09
C ALA A 22 13.13 10.50 -19.15
N ILE A 23 11.90 10.55 -19.69
CA ILE A 23 10.68 10.72 -18.90
C ILE A 23 10.43 9.52 -17.99
N ASN A 24 10.60 8.30 -18.50
CA ASN A 24 10.44 7.07 -17.72
C ASN A 24 11.50 6.97 -16.61
N CYS A 25 12.74 7.38 -16.90
CA CYS A 25 13.82 7.42 -15.91
C CYS A 25 13.51 8.40 -14.77
N LEU A 26 13.11 9.64 -15.09
CA LEU A 26 12.73 10.65 -14.10
C LEU A 26 11.51 10.25 -13.28
N TYR A 27 10.54 9.58 -13.90
CA TYR A 27 9.37 9.04 -13.22
C TYR A 27 9.77 7.95 -12.21
N SER A 28 10.56 6.96 -12.66
CA SER A 28 11.06 5.89 -11.81
C SER A 28 11.89 6.41 -10.63
N GLU A 29 12.73 7.41 -10.87
CA GLU A 29 13.56 8.04 -9.84
C GLU A 29 12.71 8.74 -8.77
N ARG A 30 11.65 9.46 -9.17
CA ARG A 30 10.78 10.15 -8.22
C ARG A 30 9.92 9.19 -7.39
N VAL A 31 9.36 8.14 -8.02
CA VAL A 31 8.66 7.08 -7.28
C VAL A 31 9.60 6.43 -6.25
N ASN A 32 10.83 6.12 -6.66
CA ASN A 32 11.83 5.52 -5.79
C ASN A 32 12.20 6.44 -4.61
N ASN A 33 12.34 7.75 -4.86
CA ASN A 33 12.63 8.71 -3.79
C ASN A 33 11.51 8.76 -2.75
N ILE A 34 10.24 8.77 -3.17
CA ILE A 34 9.08 8.77 -2.25
C ILE A 34 9.02 7.46 -1.45
N PHE A 35 9.30 6.33 -2.11
CA PHE A 35 9.40 5.03 -1.45
C PHE A 35 10.50 5.02 -0.38
N LEU A 36 11.71 5.46 -0.74
CA LEU A 36 12.86 5.49 0.18
C LEU A 36 12.65 6.46 1.33
N GLU A 37 12.04 7.61 1.08
CA GLU A 37 11.66 8.56 2.12
C GLU A 37 10.64 7.97 3.09
N THR A 38 9.63 7.27 2.56
CA THR A 38 8.65 6.56 3.38
C THR A 38 9.34 5.49 4.24
N CYS A 39 10.25 4.69 3.67
CA CYS A 39 11.07 3.75 4.43
C CYS A 39 11.87 4.46 5.53
N ARG A 40 12.52 5.58 5.21
CA ARG A 40 13.34 6.32 6.17
C ARG A 40 12.52 6.81 7.37
N ILE A 41 11.32 7.36 7.12
CA ILE A 41 10.42 7.83 8.19
C ILE A 41 9.88 6.63 8.97
N PHE A 42 9.46 5.57 8.27
CA PHE A 42 8.90 4.37 8.90
C PHE A 42 9.89 3.65 9.80
N PHE A 43 11.15 3.57 9.40
CA PHE A 43 12.23 2.94 10.16
C PHE A 43 13.10 3.96 10.92
N ASP A 44 12.53 5.10 11.33
CA ASP A 44 13.27 6.09 12.09
C ASP A 44 13.84 5.49 13.39
N LYS A 45 15.05 5.90 13.75
CA LYS A 45 15.83 5.30 14.85
C LYS A 45 15.14 5.44 16.21
N ASN A 46 14.29 6.45 16.38
CA ASN A 46 13.58 6.68 17.63
C ASN A 46 12.40 5.71 17.82
N SER A 47 11.80 5.24 16.73
CA SER A 47 10.59 4.41 16.72
C SER A 47 10.87 2.94 16.35
N ILE A 48 12.10 2.62 15.92
CA ILE A 48 12.46 1.28 15.42
C ILE A 48 12.24 0.17 16.45
N LYS A 49 12.40 0.44 17.75
CA LYS A 49 12.16 -0.55 18.80
C LYS A 49 10.69 -0.95 18.88
N ASP A 50 9.81 0.04 18.89
CA ASP A 50 8.35 -0.18 18.94
C ASP A 50 7.87 -0.87 17.66
N LEU A 51 8.43 -0.48 16.51
CA LEU A 51 8.15 -1.12 15.23
C LEU A 51 8.58 -2.59 15.21
N LEU A 52 9.76 -2.93 15.74
CA LEU A 52 10.21 -4.32 15.80
C LEU A 52 9.28 -5.17 16.66
N TRP A 53 8.82 -4.66 17.80
CA TRP A 53 7.84 -5.35 18.64
C TRP A 53 6.50 -5.53 17.94
N LEU A 54 6.03 -4.52 17.21
CA LEU A 54 4.83 -4.62 16.38
C LEU A 54 4.99 -5.70 15.30
N ILE A 55 6.11 -5.72 14.59
CA ILE A 55 6.41 -6.73 13.56
C ILE A 55 6.41 -8.13 14.16
N VAL A 56 7.09 -8.33 15.30
CA VAL A 56 7.11 -9.63 16.00
C VAL A 56 5.70 -10.05 16.40
N GLY A 57 4.89 -9.14 16.94
CA GLY A 57 3.51 -9.39 17.30
C GLY A 57 2.64 -9.78 16.10
N LEU A 58 2.73 -9.02 15.00
CA LEU A 58 2.00 -9.30 13.76
C LEU A 58 2.38 -10.65 13.16
N VAL A 59 3.69 -10.92 13.00
CA VAL A 59 4.18 -12.19 12.47
C VAL A 59 3.69 -13.35 13.35
N SER A 60 3.74 -13.20 14.66
CA SER A 60 3.27 -14.24 15.59
C SER A 60 1.77 -14.50 15.42
N ILE A 61 0.92 -13.46 15.47
CA ILE A 61 -0.54 -13.59 15.34
C ILE A 61 -0.91 -14.21 14.00
N PHE A 62 -0.32 -13.74 12.90
CA PHE A 62 -0.62 -14.29 11.58
C PHE A 62 -0.11 -15.73 11.44
N THR A 63 1.07 -16.07 11.98
CA THR A 63 1.57 -17.45 11.98
C THR A 63 0.61 -18.37 12.73
N PHE A 64 0.18 -17.98 13.94
CA PHE A 64 -0.77 -18.77 14.72
C PHE A 64 -2.12 -18.89 14.03
N ALA A 65 -2.66 -17.80 13.48
CA ALA A 65 -3.93 -17.84 12.75
C ALA A 65 -3.85 -18.78 11.54
N ASN A 66 -2.75 -18.74 10.79
CA ASN A 66 -2.54 -19.58 9.62
C ASN A 66 -2.39 -21.07 9.98
N VAL A 67 -1.69 -21.40 11.07
CA VAL A 67 -1.46 -22.80 11.50
C VAL A 67 -2.66 -23.39 12.26
N MET A 68 -3.29 -22.61 13.15
CA MET A 68 -4.29 -23.11 14.09
C MET A 68 -5.73 -22.96 13.58
N MET A 69 -5.98 -22.16 12.54
CA MET A 69 -7.30 -21.96 11.95
C MET A 69 -7.37 -22.32 10.46
N PRO A 70 -6.91 -23.51 10.04
CA PRO A 70 -6.84 -23.89 8.62
C PRO A 70 -8.22 -23.94 7.96
N ASP A 71 -9.26 -24.27 8.72
CA ASP A 71 -10.63 -24.35 8.20
C ASP A 71 -11.28 -22.97 8.01
N TRP A 72 -10.72 -21.91 8.61
CA TRP A 72 -11.31 -20.57 8.65
C TRP A 72 -10.40 -19.53 7.95
N PRO A 73 -9.95 -19.79 6.69
CA PRO A 73 -8.99 -18.93 6.00
C PRO A 73 -9.54 -17.53 5.73
N PHE A 74 -10.87 -17.38 5.66
CA PHE A 74 -11.51 -16.09 5.47
C PHE A 74 -11.21 -15.11 6.61
N ILE A 75 -11.05 -15.57 7.86
CA ILE A 75 -10.69 -14.71 9.01
C ILE A 75 -9.24 -14.25 8.87
N PHE A 76 -8.35 -15.16 8.45
CA PHE A 76 -6.96 -14.82 8.18
C PHE A 76 -6.86 -13.70 7.12
N PHE A 77 -7.52 -13.89 5.98
CA PHE A 77 -7.51 -12.89 4.91
C PHE A 77 -8.23 -11.60 5.29
N ALA A 78 -9.28 -11.67 6.12
CA ALA A 78 -9.91 -10.48 6.68
C ALA A 78 -8.93 -9.66 7.52
N ALA A 79 -8.22 -10.30 8.45
CA ALA A 79 -7.20 -9.65 9.26
C ALA A 79 -6.05 -9.10 8.39
N ALA A 80 -5.63 -9.83 7.35
CA ALA A 80 -4.63 -9.36 6.39
C ALA A 80 -5.10 -8.11 5.64
N MET A 81 -6.34 -8.08 5.16
CA MET A 81 -6.92 -6.91 4.50
C MET A 81 -7.01 -5.71 5.42
N VAL A 82 -7.42 -5.90 6.68
CA VAL A 82 -7.44 -4.83 7.70
C VAL A 82 -6.02 -4.31 7.94
N PHE A 83 -5.04 -5.19 8.09
CA PHE A 83 -3.64 -4.80 8.25
C PHE A 83 -3.13 -3.96 7.07
N ILE A 84 -3.36 -4.40 5.83
CA ILE A 84 -2.93 -3.69 4.61
C ILE A 84 -3.60 -2.31 4.52
N SER A 85 -4.91 -2.23 4.82
CA SER A 85 -5.67 -0.98 4.84
C SER A 85 -5.15 0.00 5.91
N SER A 86 -4.90 -0.48 7.13
CA SER A 86 -4.33 0.32 8.21
C SER A 86 -2.93 0.83 7.85
N LEU A 87 -2.08 -0.01 7.24
CA LEU A 87 -0.76 0.40 6.79
C LEU A 87 -0.82 1.44 5.68
N TYR A 88 -1.73 1.27 4.70
CA TYR A 88 -1.97 2.27 3.66
C TYR A 88 -2.31 3.62 4.28
N ARG A 89 -3.28 3.66 5.20
CA ARG A 89 -3.70 4.91 5.85
C ARG A 89 -2.60 5.55 6.66
N PHE A 90 -1.87 4.75 7.43
CA PHE A 90 -0.72 5.23 8.19
C PHE A 90 0.30 5.92 7.28
N VAL A 91 0.57 5.36 6.10
CA VAL A 91 1.59 5.89 5.19
C VAL A 91 1.09 7.05 4.32
N MET A 92 -0.22 7.12 4.06
CA MET A 92 -0.85 8.09 3.15
C MET A 92 -1.48 9.31 3.82
N VAL A 93 -1.86 9.19 5.10
CA VAL A 93 -2.72 10.16 5.78
C VAL A 93 -2.07 10.71 7.06
N ASP A 94 -1.19 9.93 7.70
CA ASP A 94 -0.46 10.39 8.89
C ASP A 94 0.41 11.61 8.55
N LYS A 95 0.34 12.66 9.37
CA LYS A 95 1.05 13.93 9.13
C LYS A 95 2.56 13.76 9.03
N ASP A 96 3.17 12.81 9.74
CA ASP A 96 4.61 12.60 9.69
C ASP A 96 5.05 12.01 8.34
N PHE A 97 4.17 11.21 7.72
CA PHE A 97 4.37 10.60 6.41
C PHE A 97 3.82 11.43 5.24
N ALA A 98 2.86 12.30 5.54
CA ALA A 98 2.23 13.26 4.64
C ALA A 98 2.91 14.64 4.70
N SER A 99 4.09 14.73 5.34
CA SER A 99 4.89 15.95 5.55
C SER A 99 5.53 16.50 4.26
N ASP A 100 4.73 16.64 3.19
CA ASP A 100 4.89 17.59 2.09
C ASP A 100 3.63 17.62 1.17
N ASP A 101 2.42 17.40 1.70
CA ASP A 101 1.14 17.54 0.96
C ASP A 101 1.02 18.89 0.20
N VAL A 102 1.77 19.92 0.64
CA VAL A 102 1.87 21.25 0.02
C VAL A 102 2.56 21.22 -1.36
N LYS A 103 3.24 20.13 -1.74
CA LYS A 103 3.96 20.01 -3.03
C LYS A 103 3.28 19.13 -4.08
N MET A 104 2.01 18.74 -3.91
CA MET A 104 1.23 18.13 -5.00
C MET A 104 0.76 19.20 -6.02
N VAL A 105 1.69 19.95 -6.58
CA VAL A 105 1.40 21.07 -7.51
C VAL A 105 0.94 20.55 -8.87
N THR A 106 1.29 19.30 -9.24
CA THR A 106 0.94 18.74 -10.55
C THR A 106 0.45 17.29 -10.51
N ARG A 107 -0.32 16.91 -11.54
CA ARG A 107 -0.82 15.54 -11.77
C ARG A 107 0.28 14.47 -11.72
N LYS A 108 1.48 14.81 -12.18
CA LYS A 108 2.62 13.88 -12.17
C LYS A 108 3.12 13.67 -10.75
N ASP A 109 3.14 14.70 -9.92
CA ASP A 109 3.59 14.60 -8.52
C ASP A 109 2.62 13.74 -7.70
N ALA A 110 1.31 13.96 -7.86
CA ALA A 110 0.28 13.13 -7.22
C ALA A 110 0.37 11.66 -7.64
N LEU A 111 0.62 11.37 -8.92
CA LEU A 111 0.76 10.01 -9.41
C LEU A 111 2.00 9.32 -8.82
N ASN A 112 3.15 10.00 -8.85
CA ASN A 112 4.38 9.48 -8.25
C ASN A 112 4.22 9.21 -6.76
N PHE A 113 3.53 10.09 -6.04
CA PHE A 113 3.24 9.94 -4.63
C PHE A 113 2.43 8.69 -4.32
N VAL A 114 1.25 8.56 -4.94
CA VAL A 114 0.37 7.41 -4.68
C VAL A 114 1.07 6.11 -5.08
N VAL A 115 1.76 6.08 -6.22
CA VAL A 115 2.47 4.87 -6.67
C VAL A 115 3.60 4.50 -5.70
N GLY A 116 4.40 5.47 -5.25
CA GLY A 116 5.49 5.22 -4.29
C GLY A 116 4.98 4.70 -2.95
N LYS A 117 3.89 5.29 -2.45
CA LYS A 117 3.25 4.89 -1.19
C LYS A 117 2.59 3.51 -1.28
N ASN A 118 1.88 3.22 -2.37
CA ASN A 118 1.31 1.89 -2.61
C ASN A 118 2.40 0.83 -2.77
N ALA A 119 3.51 1.15 -3.46
CA ALA A 119 4.65 0.27 -3.58
C ALA A 119 5.28 -0.04 -2.21
N PHE A 120 5.37 0.94 -1.33
CA PHE A 120 5.82 0.74 0.05
C PHE A 120 4.90 -0.22 0.80
N VAL A 121 3.60 0.06 0.85
CA VAL A 121 2.60 -0.77 1.54
C VAL A 121 2.66 -2.21 1.03
N LEU A 122 2.67 -2.39 -0.29
CA LEU A 122 2.75 -3.71 -0.92
C LEU A 122 4.03 -4.45 -0.55
N SER A 123 5.19 -3.78 -0.66
CA SER A 123 6.49 -4.39 -0.39
C SER A 123 6.64 -4.79 1.08
N PHE A 124 6.19 -3.92 1.99
CA PHE A 124 6.24 -4.19 3.42
C PHE A 124 5.29 -5.33 3.81
N SER A 125 4.03 -5.28 3.36
CA SER A 125 3.06 -6.35 3.64
C SER A 125 3.52 -7.70 3.10
N ILE A 126 4.01 -7.77 1.85
CA ILE A 126 4.56 -9.02 1.28
C ILE A 126 5.74 -9.52 2.12
N SER A 127 6.65 -8.64 2.54
CA SER A 127 7.79 -9.02 3.38
C SER A 127 7.34 -9.65 4.70
N ILE A 128 6.33 -9.08 5.36
CA ILE A 128 5.74 -9.66 6.57
C ILE A 128 5.15 -11.04 6.28
N PHE A 129 4.36 -11.19 5.21
CA PHE A 129 3.72 -12.48 4.90
C PHE A 129 4.70 -13.55 4.43
N ILE A 130 5.83 -13.18 3.80
CA ILE A 130 6.93 -14.13 3.53
C ILE A 130 7.47 -14.69 4.85
N VAL A 131 7.71 -13.82 5.84
CA VAL A 131 8.16 -14.28 7.17
C VAL A 131 7.11 -15.18 7.82
N VAL A 132 5.83 -14.82 7.74
CA VAL A 132 4.72 -15.66 8.24
C VAL A 132 4.71 -17.05 7.60
N ILE A 133 4.93 -17.17 6.30
CA ILE A 133 4.99 -18.46 5.61
C ILE A 133 6.19 -19.28 6.09
N ILE A 134 7.37 -18.66 6.17
CA ILE A 134 8.59 -19.32 6.66
C ILE A 134 8.37 -19.79 8.10
N SER A 135 7.82 -18.95 8.97
CA SER A 135 7.51 -19.31 10.36
C SER A 135 6.45 -20.41 10.45
N SER A 136 5.41 -20.37 9.61
CA SER A 136 4.38 -21.42 9.56
C SER A 136 4.95 -22.76 9.11
N SER A 137 5.92 -22.74 8.19
CA SER A 137 6.56 -23.96 7.67
C SER A 137 7.38 -24.74 8.71
N ILE A 138 7.75 -24.10 9.83
CA ILE A 138 8.38 -24.77 10.99
C ILE A 138 7.39 -25.72 11.68
N PHE A 139 6.11 -25.34 11.71
CA PHE A 139 5.04 -26.11 12.37
C PHE A 139 4.39 -27.12 11.43
N ASP A 140 4.36 -26.84 10.13
CA ASP A 140 3.83 -27.74 9.11
C ASP A 140 4.67 -27.64 7.83
N ALA A 141 5.43 -28.70 7.51
CA ALA A 141 6.35 -28.72 6.38
C ALA A 141 5.65 -28.64 5.00
N SER A 142 4.31 -28.78 4.93
CA SER A 142 3.53 -28.65 3.70
C SER A 142 3.24 -27.19 3.29
N PHE A 143 3.64 -26.20 4.10
CA PHE A 143 3.15 -24.82 4.00
C PHE A 143 3.93 -23.85 3.10
N LEU A 144 4.92 -24.30 2.32
CA LEU A 144 5.52 -23.45 1.26
C LEU A 144 4.55 -23.30 0.08
N ASN A 145 3.44 -22.63 0.33
CA ASN A 145 2.32 -22.50 -0.57
C ASN A 145 2.41 -21.19 -1.34
N ILE A 146 2.93 -21.24 -2.57
CA ILE A 146 2.98 -20.08 -3.47
C ILE A 146 1.58 -19.52 -3.73
N ASN A 147 0.54 -20.36 -3.73
CA ASN A 147 -0.83 -19.88 -3.92
C ASN A 147 -1.28 -18.95 -2.80
N PHE A 148 -0.79 -19.16 -1.58
CA PHE A 148 -1.07 -18.26 -0.47
C PHE A 148 -0.49 -16.85 -0.69
N LEU A 149 0.74 -16.75 -1.21
CA LEU A 149 1.31 -15.44 -1.60
C LEU A 149 0.51 -14.79 -2.73
N ILE A 150 0.05 -15.57 -3.70
CA ILE A 150 -0.79 -15.07 -4.79
C ILE A 150 -2.12 -14.55 -4.24
N GLU A 151 -2.74 -15.25 -3.29
CA GLU A 151 -3.98 -14.80 -2.64
C GLU A 151 -3.74 -13.51 -1.83
N ILE A 152 -2.67 -13.44 -1.04
CA ILE A 152 -2.28 -12.20 -0.33
C ILE A 152 -2.08 -11.04 -1.30
N LEU A 153 -1.37 -11.26 -2.41
CA LEU A 153 -1.13 -10.25 -3.44
C LEU A 153 -2.46 -9.79 -4.08
N THR A 154 -3.35 -10.75 -4.34
CA THR A 154 -4.68 -10.51 -4.90
C THR A 154 -5.52 -9.62 -3.98
N TYR A 155 -5.59 -9.94 -2.68
CA TYR A 155 -6.29 -9.11 -1.71
C TYR A 155 -5.61 -7.76 -1.51
N SER A 156 -4.28 -7.69 -1.56
CA SER A 156 -3.53 -6.44 -1.49
C SER A 156 -3.92 -5.48 -2.61
N PHE A 157 -3.97 -5.93 -3.86
CA PHE A 157 -4.41 -5.09 -4.98
C PHE A 157 -5.85 -4.60 -4.81
N PHE A 158 -6.74 -5.47 -4.31
CA PHE A 158 -8.12 -5.09 -4.09
C PHE A 158 -8.28 -4.03 -2.99
N VAL A 159 -7.61 -4.23 -1.85
CA VAL A 159 -7.62 -3.29 -0.72
C VAL A 159 -7.00 -1.96 -1.15
N LEU A 160 -5.81 -1.97 -1.75
CA LEU A 160 -5.16 -0.75 -2.22
C LEU A 160 -6.02 0.01 -3.24
N GLY A 161 -6.66 -0.69 -4.18
CA GLY A 161 -7.59 -0.07 -5.13
C GLY A 161 -8.73 0.65 -4.40
N SER A 162 -9.33 -0.01 -3.43
CA SER A 162 -10.46 0.55 -2.68
C SER A 162 -10.04 1.72 -1.78
N GLU A 163 -8.88 1.61 -1.12
CA GLU A 163 -8.29 2.70 -0.33
C GLU A 163 -7.97 3.92 -1.18
N ASN A 164 -7.47 3.75 -2.41
CA ASN A 164 -7.26 4.85 -3.35
C ASN A 164 -8.56 5.60 -3.64
N ILE A 165 -9.70 4.90 -3.76
CA ILE A 165 -11.02 5.53 -3.95
C ILE A 165 -11.47 6.23 -2.67
N ILE A 166 -11.32 5.59 -1.51
CA ILE A 166 -11.69 6.20 -0.22
C ILE A 166 -10.90 7.49 0.00
N TYR A 167 -9.60 7.49 -0.32
CA TYR A 167 -8.71 8.64 -0.23
C TYR A 167 -9.12 9.82 -1.15
N ILE A 168 -9.94 9.60 -2.19
CA ILE A 168 -10.54 10.73 -2.95
C ILE A 168 -11.41 11.59 -2.04
N PHE A 169 -12.18 10.94 -1.16
CA PHE A 169 -13.19 11.58 -0.32
C PHE A 169 -12.73 11.84 1.12
N HIS A 170 -11.79 11.03 1.60
CA HIS A 170 -11.28 11.04 2.99
C HIS A 170 -9.76 11.21 2.99
N ASN A 171 -9.28 12.39 2.59
CA ASN A 171 -7.86 12.75 2.51
C ASN A 171 -7.39 13.64 3.66
N LYS A 172 -8.18 13.81 4.72
CA LYS A 172 -7.80 14.67 5.85
C LYS A 172 -6.61 14.07 6.55
N SER A 173 -5.51 14.81 6.66
CA SER A 173 -4.34 14.36 7.39
C SER A 173 -4.66 14.20 8.88
N VAL A 174 -4.12 13.15 9.49
CA VAL A 174 -4.39 12.79 10.87
C VAL A 174 -3.09 12.81 11.67
N GLU A 175 -3.16 13.21 12.94
CA GLU A 175 -2.00 13.31 13.81
C GLU A 175 -1.42 11.93 14.11
N GLY A 176 -0.10 11.82 13.98
CA GLY A 176 0.63 10.60 14.31
C GLY A 176 0.74 10.38 15.81
N TYR A 177 0.97 9.13 16.20
CA TYR A 177 1.17 8.76 17.59
C TYR A 177 2.50 9.32 18.10
N THR A 178 2.47 9.94 19.29
CA THR A 178 3.72 10.37 19.92
C THR A 178 4.51 9.14 20.41
N SER A 179 5.77 9.03 19.99
CA SER A 179 6.68 7.96 20.43
C SER A 179 7.65 8.45 21.52
N GLY A 180 7.95 7.61 22.51
CA GLY A 180 8.99 7.85 23.52
C GLY A 180 8.50 8.23 24.93
N SER A 181 9.42 8.79 25.73
CA SER A 181 9.26 9.07 27.18
C SER A 181 8.28 10.20 27.54
N LYS A 182 7.62 10.82 26.55
CA LYS A 182 6.63 11.90 26.72
C LYS A 182 5.25 11.49 26.20
N ARG A 183 4.87 10.22 26.36
CA ARG A 183 3.52 9.76 26.06
C ARG A 183 2.54 10.26 27.11
N ASP A 184 1.47 10.90 26.65
CA ASP A 184 0.25 11.07 27.42
C ASP A 184 -0.73 9.99 26.96
N GLU A 185 -0.96 8.99 27.81
CA GLU A 185 -1.80 7.84 27.50
C GLU A 185 -3.25 8.25 27.14
N ILE A 186 -3.75 9.34 27.72
CA ILE A 186 -5.11 9.83 27.47
C ILE A 186 -5.20 10.47 26.09
N GLU A 187 -4.16 11.24 25.71
CA GLU A 187 -4.08 11.86 24.40
C GLU A 187 -3.89 10.81 23.29
N ASP A 188 -3.05 9.80 23.52
CA ASP A 188 -2.84 8.69 22.59
C ASP A 188 -4.13 7.86 22.37
N ILE A 189 -4.93 7.62 23.42
CA ILE A 189 -6.24 6.95 23.30
C ILE A 189 -7.21 7.79 22.48
N LYS A 190 -7.25 9.10 22.72
CA LYS A 190 -8.15 10.02 21.99
C LYS A 190 -7.79 10.05 20.50
N ILE A 191 -6.50 10.20 20.18
CA ILE A 191 -5.99 10.10 18.81
C ILE A 191 -6.33 8.74 18.21
N GLY A 192 -6.16 7.65 18.97
CA GLY A 192 -6.53 6.31 18.51
C GLY A 192 -8.01 6.13 18.17
N ILE A 193 -8.93 6.70 18.95
CA ILE A 193 -10.37 6.65 18.67
C ILE A 193 -10.71 7.48 17.42
N GLU A 194 -10.07 8.64 17.26
CA GLU A 194 -10.27 9.50 16.09
C GLU A 194 -9.76 8.81 14.81
N ASN A 195 -8.56 8.22 14.88
CA ASN A 195 -7.99 7.37 13.81
C ASN A 195 -8.91 6.20 13.45
N PHE A 196 -9.48 5.54 14.46
CA PHE A 196 -10.40 4.41 14.24
C PHE A 196 -11.71 4.85 13.56
N LYS A 197 -12.29 5.99 13.97
CA LYS A 197 -13.46 6.56 13.30
C LYS A 197 -13.16 6.88 11.86
N ASP A 198 -11.99 7.47 11.60
CA ASP A 198 -11.58 7.78 10.24
C ASP A 198 -11.40 6.51 9.41
N GLN A 199 -11.00 5.38 10.01
CA GLN A 199 -10.88 4.06 9.36
C GLN A 199 -12.22 3.36 9.05
N LEU A 200 -13.35 3.85 9.56
CA LEU A 200 -14.65 3.21 9.34
C LEU A 200 -15.02 2.96 7.86
N PRO A 201 -14.79 3.90 6.91
CA PRO A 201 -15.09 3.64 5.50
C PRO A 201 -14.33 2.43 4.96
N SER A 202 -13.08 2.26 5.37
CA SER A 202 -12.22 1.15 4.99
C SER A 202 -12.71 -0.17 5.58
N LEU A 203 -13.04 -0.17 6.87
CA LEU A 203 -13.58 -1.35 7.56
C LEU A 203 -14.93 -1.78 7.00
N ILE A 204 -15.82 -0.84 6.73
CA ILE A 204 -17.13 -1.10 6.09
C ILE A 204 -16.91 -1.78 4.74
N MET A 205 -15.98 -1.27 3.91
CA MET A 205 -15.67 -1.83 2.60
C MET A 205 -15.12 -3.27 2.71
N ILE A 206 -14.19 -3.52 3.64
CA ILE A 206 -13.67 -4.86 3.92
C ILE A 206 -14.78 -5.81 4.39
N CYS A 207 -15.66 -5.35 5.29
CA CYS A 207 -16.83 -6.12 5.73
C CYS A 207 -17.79 -6.41 4.57
N PHE A 208 -18.05 -5.45 3.68
CA PHE A 208 -18.88 -5.67 2.49
C PHE A 208 -18.30 -6.79 1.60
N LEU A 209 -16.99 -6.79 1.38
CA LEU A 209 -16.31 -7.81 0.57
C LEU A 209 -16.38 -9.20 1.19
N LEU A 210 -16.22 -9.30 2.51
CA LEU A 210 -16.21 -10.57 3.23
C LEU A 210 -17.61 -11.13 3.47
N PHE A 211 -18.59 -10.26 3.74
CA PHE A 211 -19.91 -10.65 4.23
C PHE A 211 -20.91 -10.92 3.09
N PHE A 212 -20.92 -10.10 2.03
CA PHE A 212 -21.82 -10.33 0.88
C PHE A 212 -21.31 -11.41 -0.07
N VAL A 213 -20.04 -11.79 0.09
CA VAL A 213 -19.39 -12.78 -0.76
C VAL A 213 -18.55 -13.69 0.12
N ILE A 214 -19.21 -14.47 0.98
CA ILE A 214 -18.57 -15.59 1.67
C ILE A 214 -17.94 -16.48 0.60
N GLY A 215 -16.61 -16.45 0.49
CA GLY A 215 -15.86 -17.09 -0.59
C GLY A 215 -15.43 -16.17 -1.75
N PHE A 216 -15.39 -14.85 -1.57
CA PHE A 216 -14.80 -13.94 -2.57
C PHE A 216 -13.33 -14.26 -2.76
N ARG A 217 -13.04 -14.95 -3.85
CA ARG A 217 -11.69 -15.25 -4.31
C ARG A 217 -11.49 -14.55 -5.65
N PRO A 218 -11.24 -13.23 -5.63
CA PRO A 218 -10.99 -12.52 -6.86
C PRO A 218 -9.78 -13.14 -7.56
N ASN A 219 -9.79 -13.13 -8.88
CA ASN A 219 -8.61 -13.53 -9.64
C ASN A 219 -7.57 -12.40 -9.57
N ILE A 220 -6.28 -12.73 -9.46
CA ILE A 220 -5.17 -11.78 -9.47
C ILE A 220 -5.26 -10.76 -10.62
N TYR A 221 -5.65 -11.19 -11.82
CA TYR A 221 -5.81 -10.32 -12.99
C TYR A 221 -6.96 -9.31 -12.80
N PHE A 222 -8.07 -9.76 -12.23
CA PHE A 222 -9.20 -8.89 -11.92
C PHE A 222 -8.84 -7.89 -10.82
N SER A 223 -8.19 -8.34 -9.75
CA SER A 223 -7.73 -7.44 -8.68
C SER A 223 -6.71 -6.43 -9.17
N PHE A 224 -5.79 -6.83 -10.05
CA PHE A 224 -4.83 -5.91 -10.67
C PHE A 224 -5.54 -4.89 -11.57
N PHE A 225 -6.48 -5.34 -12.42
CA PHE A 225 -7.29 -4.44 -13.24
C PHE A 225 -8.07 -3.45 -12.37
N TYR A 226 -8.75 -3.93 -11.34
CA TYR A 226 -9.48 -3.11 -10.37
C TYR A 226 -8.56 -2.06 -9.72
N TYR A 227 -7.39 -2.49 -9.22
CA TYR A 227 -6.38 -1.58 -8.69
C TYR A 227 -5.99 -0.48 -9.69
N THR A 228 -5.68 -0.84 -10.93
CA THR A 228 -5.30 0.13 -11.96
C THR A 228 -6.43 1.09 -12.33
N ALA A 229 -7.68 0.62 -12.36
CA ALA A 229 -8.86 1.44 -12.63
C ALA A 229 -9.10 2.45 -11.49
N CYS A 230 -8.97 2.00 -10.23
CA CYS A 230 -9.09 2.86 -9.06
C CYS A 230 -7.98 3.92 -9.01
N MET A 231 -6.74 3.54 -9.31
CA MET A 231 -5.62 4.47 -9.48
C MET A 231 -5.93 5.53 -10.55
N GLY A 232 -6.40 5.11 -11.73
CA GLY A 232 -6.80 6.02 -12.81
C GLY A 232 -7.88 7.01 -12.37
N THR A 233 -8.85 6.54 -11.58
CA THR A 233 -9.93 7.35 -11.02
C THR A 233 -9.41 8.38 -10.03
N LEU A 234 -8.58 7.97 -9.06
CA LEU A 234 -7.96 8.88 -8.08
C LEU A 234 -7.20 10.02 -8.77
N ILE A 235 -6.39 9.68 -9.77
CA ILE A 235 -5.61 10.65 -10.55
C ILE A 235 -6.54 11.63 -11.30
N TYR A 236 -7.67 11.16 -11.82
CA TYR A 236 -8.62 12.01 -12.52
C TYR A 236 -9.32 13.00 -11.57
N PHE A 237 -9.70 12.57 -10.37
CA PHE A 237 -10.35 13.45 -9.40
C PHE A 237 -9.39 14.46 -8.78
N LYS A 238 -8.16 14.04 -8.42
CA LYS A 238 -7.12 14.95 -7.92
C LYS A 238 -6.64 15.98 -8.96
N LYS A 239 -6.99 15.83 -10.24
CA LYS A 239 -6.74 16.82 -11.30
C LYS A 239 -7.65 18.06 -11.20
N LYS A 240 -8.81 17.94 -10.56
CA LYS A 240 -9.86 18.98 -10.54
C LYS A 240 -9.93 19.77 -9.22
N ALA A 241 -9.25 19.31 -8.19
CA ALA A 241 -9.09 20.01 -6.91
C ALA A 241 -7.84 20.89 -6.98
#